data_AF-A0A3D6DL95-F1
#
_entry.id   AF-A0A3D6DL95-F1
#
_cell.length_a   1.000
_cell.length_b   1.000
_cell.length_c   1.000
_cell.angle_alpha   90.00
_cell.angle_beta   90.00
_cell.angle_gamma   90.00
#
_symmetry.space_group_name_H-M   'P 1'
#
loop_
_entity.id
_entity.type
_entity.pdbx_description
1 polymer ?
#
loop_
_entity_poly.entity_id
_entity_poly.type
_entity_poly.pdbx_seq_one_letter_code
_entity_poly.pdbx_strand_id
1 'polypeptide(L)' 'MELQYWIWIAVGLSFSLYIFIAIRSRASSTGEFYVAGKGVPPIANGMATAADWMSAASFISMAG' A
#
# COMPACT_ATOMS: atom_id res chain seq x y z
N MET A 1 12.26 27.02 -3.63
CA MET A 1 13.12 25.92 -4.10
C MET A 1 13.28 24.84 -3.03
N GLU A 2 13.64 25.17 -1.79
CA GLU A 2 13.73 24.20 -0.66
C GLU A 2 12.49 23.32 -0.47
N LEU A 3 11.28 23.88 -0.35
CA LEU A 3 10.07 23.08 -0.16
C LEU A 3 9.82 22.07 -1.29
N GLN A 4 10.06 22.48 -2.54
CA GLN A 4 9.88 21.62 -3.72
C GLN A 4 10.81 20.40 -3.66
N TYR A 5 12.04 20.58 -3.16
CA TYR A 5 13.00 19.50 -2.97
C TYR A 5 12.48 18.46 -1.96
N TRP A 6 11.95 18.90 -0.82
CA TRP A 6 11.35 18.01 0.18
C TRP A 6 10.12 17.28 -0.33
N ILE A 7 9.27 17.95 -1.12
CA ILE A 7 8.11 17.30 -1.77
C ILE A 7 8.58 16.16 -2.67
N TRP A 8 9.57 16.42 -3.54
CA TRP A 8 10.08 15.39 -4.45
C TRP A 8 10.72 14.22 -3.71
N ILE A 9 11.44 14.48 -2.60
CA ILE A 9 11.97 13.41 -1.75
C ILE A 9 10.85 12.56 -1.17
N ALA A 10 9.83 13.17 -0.56
CA ALA A 10 8.73 12.44 0.06
C ALA A 10 7.97 11.59 -0.97
N VAL A 11 7.70 12.16 -2.15
CA VAL A 11 7.09 11.43 -3.27
C VAL A 11 8.00 10.29 -3.74
N GLY A 12 9.28 10.56 -4.01
CA GLY A 12 10.20 9.53 -4.47
C GLY A 12 10.38 8.37 -3.50
N LEU A 13 10.48 8.68 -2.20
CA LEU A 13 10.61 7.67 -1.13
C LEU A 13 9.35 6.82 -0.99
N SER A 14 8.15 7.44 -1.00
CA SER A 14 6.89 6.71 -0.87
C SER A 14 6.70 5.71 -2.03
N PHE A 15 6.88 6.16 -3.28
CA PHE A 15 6.78 5.28 -4.44
C PHE A 15 7.83 4.16 -4.41
N SER A 16 9.08 4.48 -4.07
CA SER A 16 10.16 3.50 -3.98
C SER A 16 9.87 2.43 -2.93
N LEU A 17 9.32 2.81 -1.78
CA LEU A 17 8.90 1.88 -0.73
C LEU A 17 7.83 0.91 -1.22
N TYR A 18 6.76 1.41 -1.85
CA TYR A 18 5.69 0.55 -2.35
C TYR A 18 6.15 -0.38 -3.47
N ILE A 19 7.00 0.10 -4.39
CA ILE A 19 7.61 -0.73 -5.44
C ILE A 19 8.47 -1.84 -4.82
N PHE A 20 9.29 -1.50 -3.82
CA PHE A 20 10.11 -2.48 -3.10
C PHE A 20 9.25 -3.57 -2.45
N ILE A 21 8.17 -3.18 -1.75
CA ILE A 21 7.24 -4.13 -1.14
C ILE A 21 6.61 -5.04 -2.20
N ALA A 22 6.18 -4.48 -3.34
CA ALA A 22 5.59 -5.23 -4.44
C ALA A 22 6.57 -6.27 -5.03
N ILE A 23 7.83 -5.88 -5.23
CA ILE A 23 8.86 -6.81 -5.72
C ILE A 23 9.13 -7.90 -4.68
N ARG A 24 9.24 -7.54 -3.40
CA ARG A 24 9.56 -8.49 -2.33
C ARG A 24 8.43 -9.48 -2.04
N SER A 25 7.19 -9.09 -2.32
CA SER A 25 5.97 -9.85 -2.02
C SER A 25 5.38 -10.56 -3.25
N ARG A 26 6.16 -10.75 -4.31
CA ARG A 26 5.70 -11.40 -5.53
C ARG A 26 5.26 -12.85 -5.25
N ALA A 27 4.00 -13.16 -5.56
CA ALA A 27 3.46 -14.52 -5.44
C ALA A 27 4.07 -15.47 -6.48
N SER A 28 4.32 -16.70 -6.08
CA SER A 28 4.87 -17.77 -6.94
C SER A 28 3.82 -18.80 -7.36
N SER A 29 2.62 -18.74 -6.77
CA SER A 29 1.51 -19.64 -7.11
C SER A 29 0.15 -18.94 -7.03
N THR A 30 -0.87 -19.56 -7.62
CA THR A 30 -2.26 -19.09 -7.54
C THR A 30 -2.80 -19.10 -6.10
N GLY A 31 -2.38 -20.07 -5.28
CA GLY A 31 -2.78 -20.12 -3.87
C GLY A 31 -2.19 -18.98 -3.05
N GLU A 32 -0.95 -18.59 -3.32
CA GLU A 32 -0.34 -17.40 -2.71
C GLU A 32 -1.01 -16.11 -3.21
N PHE A 33 -1.33 -16.03 -4.50
CA PHE A 33 -1.95 -14.85 -5.09
C PHE A 33 -3.37 -14.59 -4.58
N TYR A 34 -4.22 -15.61 -4.50
CA TYR A 34 -5.63 -15.44 -4.16
C TYR A 34 -5.93 -15.53 -2.67
N VAL A 35 -5.21 -16.37 -1.92
CA VAL A 35 -5.51 -16.63 -0.51
C VAL A 35 -4.29 -16.47 0.40
N ALA A 36 -3.18 -15.90 -0.09
CA ALA A 36 -1.95 -15.67 0.67
C ALA A 36 -1.47 -16.93 1.42
N GLY A 37 -1.66 -18.11 0.81
CA GLY A 37 -1.30 -19.40 1.44
C GLY A 37 -2.06 -19.71 2.74
N LYS A 38 -3.15 -18.99 3.05
CA LYS A 38 -3.92 -19.06 4.31
C LYS A 38 -3.10 -18.70 5.56
N GLY A 39 -1.99 -17.98 5.39
CA GLY A 39 -1.06 -17.63 6.48
C GLY A 39 -1.32 -16.28 7.16
N VAL A 40 -2.27 -15.48 6.66
CA VAL A 40 -2.51 -14.12 7.15
C VAL A 40 -3.42 -14.14 8.39
N PRO A 41 -2.98 -13.60 9.55
CA PRO A 41 -3.82 -13.53 10.75
C PRO A 41 -5.09 -12.69 10.55
N PRO A 42 -6.20 -12.99 11.26
CA PRO A 42 -7.48 -12.27 11.08
C PRO A 42 -7.38 -10.75 11.27
N ILE A 43 -6.60 -10.29 12.25
CA ILE A 43 -6.42 -8.86 12.53
C ILE A 43 -5.70 -8.17 11.36
N ALA A 44 -4.64 -8.79 10.83
CA ALA A 44 -3.92 -8.25 9.68
C ALA A 44 -4.80 -8.21 8.42
N ASN A 45 -5.61 -9.24 8.20
CA ASN A 45 -6.58 -9.27 7.10
C ASN A 45 -7.67 -8.19 7.25
N GLY A 46 -8.15 -7.97 8.49
CA GLY A 46 -9.10 -6.91 8.80
C GLY A 46 -8.51 -5.52 8.54
N MET A 47 -7.26 -5.28 8.93
CA MET A 47 -6.54 -4.03 8.64
C MET A 47 -6.34 -3.82 7.14
N ALA A 48 -5.97 -4.86 6.39
CA ALA A 48 -5.85 -4.79 4.93
C ALA A 48 -7.19 -4.44 4.27
N THR A 49 -8.28 -5.07 4.72
CA THR A 49 -9.63 -4.75 4.23
C THR A 49 -9.99 -3.29 4.52
N ALA A 50 -9.74 -2.79 5.74
CA ALA A 50 -10.01 -1.39 6.07
C ALA A 50 -9.19 -0.42 5.21
N ALA A 51 -7.91 -0.75 4.95
CA ALA A 51 -7.06 0.04 4.06
C ALA A 51 -7.56 0.06 2.61
N ASP A 52 -8.03 -1.09 2.09
CA ASP A 52 -8.58 -1.18 0.72
C ASP A 52 -9.83 -0.32 0.52
N TRP A 53 -10.61 -0.07 1.59
CA TRP A 53 -11.78 0.83 1.55
C TRP A 53 -11.38 2.32 1.58
N MET A 54 -10.15 2.64 1.96
CA MET A 54 -9.65 4.01 1.99
C MET A 54 -8.95 4.36 0.67
N SER A 55 -9.69 5.01 -0.23
CA SER A 55 -9.12 5.53 -1.47
C SER A 55 -8.61 6.98 -1.30
N ALA A 56 -7.71 7.41 -2.18
CA ALA A 56 -7.31 8.82 -2.26
C ALA A 56 -8.50 9.76 -2.51
N ALA A 57 -9.48 9.30 -3.30
CA ALA A 57 -10.72 10.05 -3.54
C ALA A 57 -11.54 10.18 -2.25
N SER A 58 -11.67 9.11 -1.47
CA SER A 58 -12.33 9.13 -0.17
C SER A 58 -11.66 10.13 0.78
N PHE A 59 -10.33 10.14 0.81
CA PHE A 59 -9.57 11.08 1.65
C PHE A 59 -9.77 12.54 1.23
N ILE A 60 -9.65 12.85 -0.06
CA ILE A 60 -9.84 14.20 -0.58
C ILE A 60 -11.28 14.68 -0.34
N SER A 61 -12.28 13.82 -0.55
CA SER A 61 -13.69 14.15 -0.34
C SER A 61 -14.09 14.38 1.11
N MET A 62 -13.36 13.81 2.09
CA MET A 62 -13.59 14.11 3.52
C MET A 62 -12.96 15.43 3.98
N ALA A 63 -11.97 15.93 3.24
CA ALA A 63 -11.32 17.21 3.51
C ALA A 63 -12.05 18.39 2.85
N GLY A 64 -12.91 18.12 1.86
CA GLY A 64 -13.74 19.10 1.14
C GLY A 64 -15.04 19.44 1.83
#